data_AF-A0A534RXK5-F1
#
_entry.id   AF-A0A534RXK5-F1
#
_cell.length_a   1.000
_cell.length_b   1.000
_cell.length_c   1.000
_cell.angle_alpha   90.00
_cell.angle_beta   90.00
_cell.angle_gamma   90.00
#
_symmetry.space_group_name_H-M   'P 1'
#
loop_
_entity.id
_entity.type
_entity.pdbx_description
1 polymer ?
#
loop_
_entity_poly.entity_id
_entity_poly.type
_entity_poly.pdbx_seq_one_letter_code
_entity_poly.pdbx_strand_id
1 'polypeptide(L)'
;MHRFAYMQAQTPAAAAAILSRNPDALLKAGGVDLLDLLKEHLVTPALIVDLSQIEELRGVTIDRSSGALRVGALTTFAQIATHAEVQKGWPALTQVAAGAATPQIRNLATIGGNLCQRPRCWYFRQEDYLCRKKGGERCFALEGENRYHAIFAN
;
A
#
# COMPACT_ATOMS: atom_id res chain seq x y z
N MET A 1 2.49 -15.27 -11.83
CA MET A 1 3.35 -14.07 -11.88
C MET A 1 4.15 -14.02 -13.17
N HIS A 2 4.18 -12.87 -13.84
CA HIS A 2 5.05 -12.64 -15.01
C HIS A 2 6.47 -12.26 -14.60
N ARG A 3 7.43 -12.43 -15.51
CA ARG A 3 8.81 -11.97 -15.33
C ARG A 3 8.83 -10.44 -15.33
N PHE A 4 9.53 -9.85 -14.36
CA PHE A 4 9.78 -8.41 -14.27
C PHE A 4 11.24 -8.15 -13.92
N ALA A 5 11.74 -6.96 -14.28
CA ALA A 5 12.99 -6.43 -13.76
C ALA A 5 12.77 -5.90 -12.33
N TYR A 6 13.83 -5.87 -11.54
CA TYR A 6 13.81 -5.39 -10.15
C TYR A 6 14.94 -4.40 -9.93
N MET A 7 14.61 -3.23 -9.40
CA MET A 7 15.58 -2.19 -9.06
C MET A 7 15.37 -1.74 -7.62
N GLN A 8 16.46 -1.42 -6.93
CA GLN A 8 16.41 -0.82 -5.60
C GLN A 8 16.74 0.66 -5.69
N ALA A 9 15.84 1.51 -5.21
CA ALA A 9 16.09 2.93 -5.09
C ALA A 9 16.71 3.25 -3.73
N GLN A 10 17.70 4.16 -3.73
CA GLN A 10 18.41 4.58 -2.52
C GLN A 10 17.86 5.88 -1.93
N THR A 11 17.17 6.69 -2.74
CA THR A 11 16.56 7.96 -2.31
C THR A 11 15.17 8.13 -2.93
N PRO A 12 14.29 8.97 -2.35
CA PRO A 12 12.99 9.27 -2.95
C PRO A 12 13.14 9.90 -4.35
N ALA A 13 14.14 10.78 -4.52
CA ALA A 13 14.43 11.41 -5.80
C ALA A 13 14.85 10.39 -6.87
N ALA A 14 15.67 9.40 -6.51
CA ALA A 14 16.05 8.33 -7.42
C ALA A 14 14.85 7.45 -7.80
N ALA A 15 13.99 7.10 -6.84
CA ALA A 15 12.76 6.36 -7.11
C ALA A 15 11.85 7.12 -8.08
N ALA A 16 11.63 8.42 -7.83
CA ALA A 16 10.83 9.28 -8.70
C ALA A 16 11.43 9.37 -10.12
N ALA A 17 12.76 9.54 -10.25
CA ALA A 17 13.42 9.59 -11.55
C ALA A 17 13.30 8.27 -12.34
N ILE A 18 13.30 7.12 -11.65
CA ILE A 18 13.06 5.82 -12.30
C ILE A 18 11.61 5.75 -12.81
N LEU A 19 10.63 6.13 -11.99
CA LEU A 19 9.21 6.14 -12.37
C LEU A 19 8.92 7.07 -13.55
N SER A 20 9.52 8.27 -13.58
CA SER A 20 9.34 9.20 -14.69
C SER A 20 9.81 8.65 -16.05
N ARG A 21 10.76 7.71 -16.04
CA ARG A 21 11.24 7.03 -17.25
C ARG A 21 10.51 5.71 -17.54
N ASN A 22 9.75 5.21 -16.59
CA ASN A 22 9.08 3.90 -16.65
C ASN A 22 7.66 4.05 -16.08
N PRO A 23 6.71 4.64 -16.82
CA PRO A 23 5.40 5.00 -16.30
C PRO A 23 4.58 3.79 -15.80
N ASP A 24 4.85 2.60 -16.34
CA ASP A 24 4.19 1.35 -15.93
C ASP A 24 4.93 0.60 -14.79
N ALA A 25 6.03 1.16 -14.28
CA ALA A 25 6.75 0.55 -13.17
C ALA A 25 5.95 0.70 -11.87
N LEU A 26 5.98 -0.34 -11.03
CA LEU A 26 5.31 -0.34 -9.74
C LEU A 26 6.31 -0.24 -8.59
N LEU A 27 5.92 0.51 -7.55
CA LEU A 27 6.70 0.64 -6.33
C LEU A 27 6.42 -0.53 -5.38
N LYS A 28 7.48 -1.09 -4.79
CA LYS A 28 7.39 -2.08 -3.71
C LYS A 28 7.93 -1.50 -2.41
N ALA A 29 7.09 -1.50 -1.38
CA ALA A 29 7.51 -1.32 0.01
C ALA A 29 7.57 -2.69 0.72
N GLY A 30 6.65 -2.95 1.65
CA GLY A 30 6.48 -4.25 2.30
C GLY A 30 6.02 -5.39 1.39
N GLY A 31 5.47 -5.04 0.22
CA GLY A 31 5.06 -6.02 -0.79
C GLY A 31 3.75 -6.76 -0.50
N VAL A 32 3.10 -6.54 0.65
CA VAL A 32 1.90 -7.30 1.05
C VAL A 32 0.80 -7.25 -0.01
N ASP A 33 0.32 -6.07 -0.39
CA ASP A 33 -0.74 -5.97 -1.41
C ASP A 33 -0.22 -6.22 -2.83
N LEU A 34 0.96 -5.67 -3.17
CA LEU A 34 1.52 -5.76 -4.52
C LEU A 34 1.81 -7.22 -4.93
N LEU A 35 2.39 -8.03 -4.05
CA LEU A 35 2.71 -9.42 -4.37
C LEU A 35 1.44 -10.25 -4.60
N ASP A 36 0.36 -9.96 -3.90
CA ASP A 36 -0.93 -10.60 -4.15
C ASP A 36 -1.46 -10.22 -5.54
N LEU A 37 -1.46 -8.93 -5.89
CA LEU A 37 -1.86 -8.46 -7.22
C LEU A 37 -1.05 -9.09 -8.37
N LEU A 38 0.26 -9.32 -8.15
CA LEU A 38 1.14 -9.97 -9.13
C LEU A 38 0.84 -11.46 -9.29
N LYS A 39 0.52 -12.15 -8.18
CA LYS A 39 0.18 -13.58 -8.17
C LYS A 39 -1.18 -13.84 -8.82
N GLU A 40 -2.14 -12.94 -8.59
CA GLU A 40 -3.49 -12.95 -9.18
C GLU A 40 -3.52 -12.38 -10.61
N HIS A 41 -2.36 -12.04 -11.19
CA HIS A 41 -2.24 -11.50 -12.55
C HIS A 41 -3.04 -10.20 -12.80
N LEU A 42 -3.37 -9.47 -11.73
CA LEU A 42 -4.13 -8.20 -11.80
C LEU A 42 -3.27 -7.01 -12.21
N VAL A 43 -1.95 -7.14 -12.02
CA VAL A 43 -0.94 -6.23 -12.55
C VAL A 43 0.22 -7.04 -13.11
N THR A 44 0.78 -6.58 -14.23
CA THR A 44 1.87 -7.26 -14.93
C THR A 44 2.97 -6.26 -15.31
N PRO A 45 3.59 -5.57 -14.33
CA PRO A 45 4.59 -4.56 -14.62
C PRO A 45 5.85 -5.18 -15.24
N ALA A 46 6.51 -4.44 -16.13
CA ALA A 46 7.83 -4.82 -16.63
C ALA A 46 8.96 -4.55 -15.60
N LEU A 47 8.73 -3.64 -14.65
CA LEU A 47 9.70 -3.19 -13.66
C LEU A 47 9.05 -2.99 -12.28
N ILE A 48 9.70 -3.49 -11.25
CA ILE A 48 9.40 -3.17 -9.84
C ILE A 48 10.56 -2.38 -9.25
N VAL A 49 10.23 -1.26 -8.60
CA VAL A 49 11.18 -0.41 -7.87
C VAL A 49 10.96 -0.61 -6.37
N ASP A 50 11.92 -1.24 -5.72
CA ASP A 50 11.91 -1.48 -4.28
C ASP A 50 12.44 -0.27 -3.51
N LEU A 51 11.62 0.18 -2.57
CA LEU A 51 11.89 1.34 -1.73
C LEU A 51 12.57 0.95 -0.40
N SER A 52 12.73 -0.34 -0.13
CA SER A 52 13.12 -0.85 1.20
C SER A 52 14.44 -0.30 1.77
N GLN A 53 15.31 0.29 0.93
CA GLN A 53 16.59 0.86 1.36
C GLN A 53 16.55 2.38 1.60
N ILE A 54 15.41 3.03 1.43
CA ILE A 54 15.30 4.49 1.59
C ILE A 54 15.03 4.83 3.07
N GLU A 55 16.09 4.99 3.85
CA GLU A 55 16.00 5.27 5.29
C GLU A 55 15.26 6.59 5.62
N GLU A 56 15.34 7.60 4.74
CA GLU A 56 14.64 8.89 4.88
C GLU A 56 13.11 8.77 4.95
N LEU A 57 12.56 7.66 4.45
CA LEU A 57 11.14 7.34 4.46
C LEU A 57 10.73 6.51 5.67
N ARG A 58 11.61 6.28 6.65
CA ARG A 58 11.32 5.50 7.85
C ARG A 58 11.14 6.39 9.08
N GLY A 59 10.52 5.80 10.09
CA GLY A 59 10.40 6.39 11.41
C GLY A 59 9.25 7.39 11.55
N VAL A 60 9.25 8.01 12.72
CA VAL A 60 8.26 8.98 13.16
C VAL A 60 9.01 10.15 13.77
N THR A 61 8.59 11.36 13.43
CA THR A 61 9.11 12.59 14.03
C THR A 61 7.96 13.47 14.46
N ILE A 62 8.04 14.01 15.67
CA ILE A 62 7.04 14.92 16.24
C ILE A 62 7.67 16.31 16.33
N ASP A 63 7.10 17.28 15.63
CA ASP A 63 7.46 18.67 15.83
C ASP A 63 6.80 19.18 17.12
N ARG A 64 7.61 19.51 18.12
CA ARG A 64 7.14 19.97 19.43
C ARG A 64 6.55 21.38 19.39
N SER A 65 6.93 22.19 18.41
CA SER A 65 6.47 23.58 18.29
C SER A 65 5.07 23.66 17.69
N SER A 66 4.81 22.87 16.64
CA SER A 66 3.51 22.83 15.95
C SER A 66 2.60 21.71 16.45
N GLY A 67 3.15 20.71 17.13
CA GLY A 67 2.45 19.48 17.46
C GLY A 67 2.25 18.56 16.25
N ALA A 68 2.89 18.81 15.10
CA ALA A 68 2.70 18.00 13.91
C ALA A 68 3.41 16.64 14.01
N LEU A 69 2.71 15.58 13.59
CA LEU A 69 3.26 14.24 13.43
C LEU A 69 3.65 14.00 11.97
N ARG A 70 4.92 13.71 11.72
CA ARG A 70 5.38 13.16 10.43
C ARG A 70 5.65 11.68 10.58
N VAL A 71 5.03 10.89 9.69
CA VAL A 71 5.24 9.44 9.60
C VAL A 71 5.86 9.13 8.25
N GLY A 72 7.01 8.46 8.27
CA GLY A 72 7.65 7.98 7.05
C GLY A 72 6.81 6.93 6.33
N ALA A 73 6.80 6.96 4.98
CA ALA A 73 6.01 6.05 4.16
C ALA A 73 6.41 4.56 4.30
N LEU A 74 7.65 4.29 4.74
CA LEU A 74 8.19 2.95 5.01
C LEU A 74 8.09 2.55 6.49
N THR A 75 7.53 3.39 7.34
CA THR A 75 7.21 3.00 8.72
C THR A 75 6.15 1.92 8.71
N THR A 76 6.39 0.85 9.44
CA THR A 76 5.51 -0.32 9.49
C THR A 76 4.35 -0.11 10.45
N PHE A 77 3.27 -0.85 10.23
CA PHE A 77 2.14 -0.90 11.16
C PHE A 77 2.58 -1.36 12.55
N ALA A 78 3.48 -2.33 12.63
CA ALA A 78 4.03 -2.80 13.91
C ALA A 78 4.74 -1.67 14.67
N GLN A 79 5.59 -0.89 13.99
CA GLN A 79 6.28 0.25 14.60
C GLN A 79 5.31 1.31 15.11
N ILE A 80 4.27 1.65 14.34
CA ILE A 80 3.25 2.62 14.76
C ILE A 80 2.44 2.11 15.96
N ALA A 81 2.02 0.85 15.92
CA ALA A 81 1.21 0.24 16.98
C ALA A 81 1.90 0.26 18.35
N THR A 82 3.24 0.18 18.38
CA THR A 82 4.03 0.16 19.63
C THR A 82 4.74 1.48 19.95
N HIS A 83 4.51 2.56 19.20
CA HIS A 83 5.22 3.82 19.41
C HIS A 83 4.62 4.62 20.58
N ALA A 84 5.33 4.67 21.71
CA ALA A 84 4.81 5.24 22.96
C ALA A 84 4.33 6.69 22.84
N GLU A 85 5.08 7.56 22.14
CA GLU A 85 4.64 8.95 21.95
C GLU A 85 3.44 9.09 21.01
N VAL A 86 3.36 8.27 19.95
CA VAL A 86 2.21 8.26 19.05
C VAL A 86 0.97 7.75 19.77
N GLN A 87 1.12 6.75 20.66
CA GLN A 87 0.02 6.25 21.47
C GLN A 87 -0.56 7.33 22.39
N LYS A 88 0.29 8.23 22.93
CA LYS A 88 -0.14 9.33 23.79
C LYS A 88 -0.79 10.47 22.99
N GLY A 89 -0.21 10.88 21.87
CA GLY A 89 -0.69 12.03 21.09
C GLY A 89 -1.75 11.70 20.03
N TRP A 90 -1.72 10.50 19.47
CA TRP A 90 -2.57 10.03 18.36
C TRP A 90 -3.06 8.59 18.60
N PRO A 91 -3.81 8.33 19.69
CA PRO A 91 -4.21 6.97 20.07
C PRO A 91 -5.04 6.25 19.00
N ALA A 92 -5.83 6.98 18.21
CA ALA A 92 -6.58 6.38 17.10
C ALA A 92 -5.66 5.74 16.05
N LEU A 93 -4.50 6.37 15.76
CA LEU A 93 -3.53 5.85 14.79
C LEU A 93 -2.91 4.54 15.28
N THR A 94 -2.56 4.45 16.57
CA THR A 94 -1.98 3.22 17.13
C THR A 94 -3.03 2.10 17.25
N GLN A 95 -4.27 2.43 17.59
CA GLN A 95 -5.38 1.46 17.63
C GLN A 95 -5.65 0.86 16.24
N VAL A 96 -5.75 1.69 15.20
CA VAL A 96 -5.92 1.22 13.82
C VAL A 96 -4.72 0.37 13.39
N ALA A 97 -3.51 0.83 13.71
CA ALA A 97 -2.30 0.08 13.38
C ALA A 97 -2.26 -1.30 14.06
N ALA A 98 -2.67 -1.40 15.33
CA ALA A 98 -2.71 -2.65 16.08
C ALA A 98 -3.81 -3.60 15.62
N GLY A 99 -4.97 -3.07 15.21
CA GLY A 99 -6.14 -3.86 14.78
C GLY A 99 -6.07 -4.36 13.34
N ALA A 100 -5.18 -3.84 12.51
CA ALA A 100 -5.10 -4.21 11.10
C ALA A 100 -4.40 -5.55 10.87
N ALA A 101 -5.04 -6.46 10.12
CA ALA A 101 -4.47 -7.72 9.64
C ALA A 101 -3.85 -8.59 10.77
N THR A 102 -2.83 -9.39 10.43
CA THR A 102 -2.09 -10.25 11.37
C THR A 102 -0.76 -9.60 11.79
N PRO A 103 -0.16 -10.01 12.92
CA PRO A 103 1.16 -9.50 13.34
C PRO A 103 2.25 -9.60 12.26
N GLN A 104 2.29 -10.71 11.51
CA GLN A 104 3.25 -10.95 10.44
C GLN A 104 3.07 -9.94 9.31
N ILE A 105 1.82 -9.67 8.93
CA ILE A 105 1.51 -8.64 7.92
C ILE A 105 1.91 -7.27 8.46
N ARG A 106 1.60 -6.94 9.72
CA ARG A 106 1.94 -5.62 10.30
C ARG A 106 3.45 -5.35 10.38
N ASN A 107 4.26 -6.40 10.53
CA ASN A 107 5.71 -6.29 10.50
C ASN A 107 6.27 -5.91 9.12
N LEU A 108 5.51 -6.16 8.04
CA LEU A 108 5.91 -5.85 6.66
C LEU A 108 5.15 -4.65 6.08
N ALA A 109 3.86 -4.53 6.38
CA ALA A 109 2.97 -3.52 5.83
C ALA A 109 3.42 -2.12 6.29
N THR A 110 3.74 -1.27 5.33
CA THR A 110 4.13 0.12 5.57
C THR A 110 2.93 1.06 5.46
N ILE A 111 3.00 2.23 6.08
CA ILE A 111 1.96 3.26 5.98
C ILE A 111 1.69 3.64 4.52
N GLY A 112 2.75 3.92 3.74
CA GLY A 112 2.61 4.25 2.32
C GLY A 112 1.96 3.13 1.51
N GLY A 113 2.38 1.88 1.74
CA GLY A 113 1.77 0.72 1.08
C GLY A 113 0.31 0.50 1.47
N ASN A 114 -0.06 0.76 2.72
CA ASN A 114 -1.42 0.64 3.20
C ASN A 114 -2.36 1.69 2.58
N LEU A 115 -1.91 2.94 2.46
CA LEU A 115 -2.67 4.01 1.80
C LEU A 115 -2.93 3.70 0.32
N CYS A 116 -1.98 3.05 -0.35
CA CYS A 116 -2.06 2.71 -1.77
C CYS A 116 -2.68 1.34 -2.05
N GLN A 117 -3.14 0.60 -1.03
CA GLN A 117 -3.67 -0.75 -1.23
C GLN A 117 -4.95 -0.74 -2.08
N ARG A 118 -5.17 -1.82 -2.84
CA ARG A 118 -6.33 -1.94 -3.72
C ARG A 118 -7.55 -2.54 -3.00
N PRO A 119 -8.79 -2.24 -3.46
CA PRO A 119 -10.00 -2.81 -2.89
C PRO A 119 -10.01 -4.34 -2.85
N ARG A 120 -10.79 -4.90 -1.92
CA ARG A 120 -10.98 -6.36 -1.77
C ARG A 120 -12.23 -6.89 -2.48
N CYS A 121 -12.76 -6.14 -3.46
CA CYS A 121 -13.88 -6.55 -4.30
C CYS A 121 -13.55 -7.89 -4.98
N TRP A 122 -14.43 -8.88 -4.83
CA TRP A 122 -14.27 -10.21 -5.43
C TRP A 122 -14.08 -10.15 -6.95
N TYR A 123 -14.80 -9.27 -7.65
CA TYR A 123 -14.67 -9.11 -9.11
C TYR A 123 -13.40 -8.36 -9.54
N PHE A 124 -12.84 -7.52 -8.68
CA PHE A 124 -11.55 -6.90 -8.94
C PHE A 124 -10.42 -7.90 -8.71
N ARG A 125 -10.51 -8.68 -7.62
CA ARG A 125 -9.47 -9.63 -7.19
C ARG A 125 -9.42 -10.93 -7.99
N GLN A 126 -10.43 -11.19 -8.81
CA GLN A 126 -10.46 -12.37 -9.69
C GLN A 126 -10.07 -12.01 -11.11
N GLU A 127 -9.16 -12.77 -11.71
CA GLU A 127 -8.64 -12.54 -13.06
C GLU A 127 -9.75 -12.56 -14.12
N ASP A 128 -10.65 -13.55 -14.06
CA ASP A 128 -11.70 -13.83 -15.04
C ASP A 128 -12.71 -12.69 -15.28
N TYR A 129 -12.85 -11.77 -14.34
CA TYR A 129 -13.82 -10.67 -14.44
C TYR A 129 -13.18 -9.41 -14.98
N LEU A 130 -13.33 -9.06 -16.26
CA LEU A 130 -12.88 -7.76 -16.78
C LEU A 130 -13.77 -6.60 -16.29
N CYS A 131 -13.60 -6.19 -15.03
CA CYS A 131 -14.41 -5.16 -14.39
C CYS A 131 -13.91 -3.73 -14.68
N ARG A 132 -14.75 -2.72 -14.40
CA ARG A 132 -14.43 -1.29 -14.58
C ARG A 132 -13.07 -0.88 -14.00
N LYS A 133 -12.73 -1.35 -12.80
CA LYS A 133 -11.43 -1.03 -12.16
C LYS A 133 -10.21 -1.69 -12.83
N LYS A 134 -10.43 -2.67 -13.71
CA LYS A 134 -9.42 -3.32 -14.55
C LYS A 134 -9.47 -2.85 -16.02
N GLY A 135 -10.23 -1.79 -16.32
CA GLY A 135 -10.37 -1.24 -17.67
C GLY A 135 -11.53 -1.82 -18.49
N GLY A 136 -12.39 -2.65 -17.90
CA GLY A 136 -13.60 -3.15 -18.56
C GLY A 136 -14.76 -2.15 -18.54
N GLU A 137 -15.86 -2.53 -19.19
CA GLU A 137 -17.07 -1.68 -19.29
C GLU A 137 -18.12 -1.95 -18.21
N ARG A 138 -17.95 -2.96 -17.36
CA ARG A 138 -18.98 -3.33 -16.36
C ARG A 138 -18.46 -3.35 -14.93
N CYS A 139 -19.26 -2.86 -14.00
CA CYS A 139 -19.11 -3.15 -12.57
C CYS A 139 -20.01 -4.33 -12.22
N PHE A 140 -19.42 -5.51 -12.01
CA PHE A 140 -20.19 -6.72 -11.69
C PHE A 140 -20.81 -6.69 -10.30
N ALA A 141 -20.31 -5.84 -9.39
CA ALA A 141 -20.88 -5.68 -8.05
C ALA A 141 -22.21 -4.90 -8.03
N LEU A 142 -22.57 -4.18 -9.09
CA LEU A 142 -23.80 -3.40 -9.09
C LEU A 142 -25.06 -4.28 -8.98
N GLU A 143 -25.07 -5.38 -9.74
CA GLU A 143 -26.20 -6.32 -9.81
C GLU A 143 -25.83 -7.71 -9.23
N GLY A 144 -24.57 -7.89 -8.84
CA GLY A 144 -24.04 -9.14 -8.31
C GLY A 144 -23.92 -9.14 -6.79
N GLU A 145 -23.08 -10.03 -6.28
CA GLU A 145 -22.76 -10.14 -4.86
C GLU A 145 -22.00 -8.90 -4.40
N ASN A 146 -22.61 -8.15 -3.48
CA ASN A 146 -22.13 -6.84 -3.08
C ASN A 146 -22.15 -6.58 -1.57
N ARG A 147 -22.28 -7.62 -0.74
CA ARG A 147 -22.33 -7.52 0.72
C ARG A 147 -21.21 -6.67 1.35
N TYR A 148 -20.00 -6.68 0.77
CA TYR A 148 -18.84 -5.92 1.26
C TYR A 148 -18.49 -4.68 0.41
N HIS A 149 -19.43 -4.19 -0.42
CA HIS A 149 -19.23 -2.98 -1.22
C HIS A 149 -19.71 -1.74 -0.49
N ALA A 150 -19.27 -0.58 -0.96
CA ALA A 150 -19.64 0.70 -0.36
C ALA A 150 -21.15 0.96 -0.56
N ILE A 151 -21.73 1.66 0.41
CA ILE A 151 -23.13 2.13 0.39
C ILE A 151 -23.23 3.65 0.25
N PHE A 152 -22.08 4.34 0.20
CA PHE A 152 -21.96 5.79 0.02
C PHE A 152 -20.97 6.06 -1.12
N ALA A 153 -21.27 7.07 -1.95
CA ALA A 153 -20.42 7.55 -3.04
C ALA A 153 -19.94 6.46 -4.03
N ASN A 154 -20.90 5.66 -4.53
CA ASN A 154 -20.68 4.60 -5.54
C ASN A 154 -20.63 5.13 -6.97
#